data_AF-A0A4Q2XQR9-F1
#
_entry.id   AF-A0A4Q2XQR9-F1
#
_cell.length_a   1.000
_cell.length_b   1.000
_cell.length_c   1.000
_cell.angle_alpha   90.00
_cell.angle_beta   90.00
_cell.angle_gamma   90.00
#
_symmetry.space_group_name_H-M   'P 1'
#
loop_
_entity.id
_entity.type
_entity.pdbx_description
1 polymer ?
#
loop_
_entity_poly.entity_id
_entity_poly.type
_entity_poly.pdbx_seq_one_letter_code
_entity_poly.pdbx_strand_id
1 'polypeptide(L)' 'MNTLSPVTEKFVLHWGEMGARWGINRTMAQIHALLFVSEKPLHAEEICEVLGLARS' A
#
# COMPACT_ATOMS: atom_id res chain seq x y z
N MET A 1 -9.48 -9.91 8.35
CA MET A 1 -8.36 -10.19 7.42
C MET A 1 -8.84 -10.01 5.99
N ASN A 2 -8.85 -8.77 5.51
CA ASN A 2 -9.07 -8.48 4.11
C ASN A 2 -7.76 -8.74 3.37
N THR A 3 -7.55 -9.99 2.94
CA THR A 3 -6.35 -10.36 2.19
C THR A 3 -6.43 -9.72 0.80
N LEU A 4 -5.39 -9.00 0.39
CA LEU A 4 -5.29 -8.45 -0.95
C LEU A 4 -5.34 -9.59 -1.98
N SER A 5 -5.91 -9.30 -3.16
CA SER A 5 -5.74 -10.22 -4.28
C SER A 5 -4.24 -10.34 -4.61
N PRO A 6 -3.76 -11.49 -5.09
CA PRO A 6 -2.34 -11.65 -5.45
C PRO A 6 -1.85 -10.63 -6.49
N VAL A 7 -2.74 -10.12 -7.34
CA VAL A 7 -2.41 -9.08 -8.33
C VAL A 7 -2.22 -7.73 -7.64
N THR A 8 -3.14 -7.37 -6.74
CA THR A 8 -3.08 -6.12 -5.98
C THR A 8 -1.86 -6.08 -5.08
N GLU A 9 -1.56 -7.18 -4.39
CA GLU A 9 -0.36 -7.28 -3.55
C GLU A 9 0.92 -7.06 -4.38
N LYS A 10 1.05 -7.76 -5.52
CA LYS A 10 2.17 -7.56 -6.43
C LYS A 10 2.25 -6.11 -6.92
N PHE A 11 1.13 -5.52 -7.31
CA PHE A 11 1.08 -4.13 -7.75
C PHE A 11 1.62 -3.17 -6.67
N VAL A 12 1.12 -3.30 -5.44
CA VAL A 12 1.54 -2.46 -4.30
C VAL A 12 3.03 -2.64 -4.02
N LEU A 13 3.54 -3.87 -4.03
CA LEU A 13 4.97 -4.15 -3.82
C LEU A 13 5.85 -3.51 -4.91
N HIS A 14 5.52 -3.72 -6.19
CA HIS A 14 6.30 -3.18 -7.32
C HIS A 14 6.24 -1.66 -7.37
N TRP A 15 5.08 -1.07 -7.06
CA TRP A 15 4.94 0.39 -6.97
C TRP A 15 5.81 0.97 -5.85
N GLY A 16 5.86 0.30 -4.69
CA GLY A 16 6.75 0.66 -3.59
C GLY A 16 8.23 0.64 -3.99
N GLU A 17 8.66 -0.39 -4.72
CA GLU A 17 10.04 -0.50 -5.23
C GLU A 17 10.37 0.58 -6.27
N MET A 18 9.43 0.87 -7.18
CA MET A 18 9.59 1.93 -8.17
C MET A 18 9.69 3.31 -7.50
N GLY A 19 8.81 3.61 -6.54
CA GLY A 19 8.83 4.87 -5.80
C GLY A 19 10.15 5.11 -5.08
N ALA A 20 10.72 4.08 -4.46
CA ALA A 20 12.03 4.15 -3.81
C ALA A 20 13.16 4.55 -4.77
N ARG A 21 13.10 4.12 -6.05
CA ARG A 21 14.10 4.49 -7.07
C ARG A 21 14.05 5.97 -7.45
N TRP A 22 12.94 6.66 -7.15
CA TRP A 22 12.76 8.09 -7.39
C TRP A 22 12.84 8.93 -6.10
N GLY A 23 13.33 8.34 -5.01
CA GLY A 23 13.49 9.05 -3.73
C GLY A 23 12.21 9.18 -2.90
N ILE A 24 11.14 8.48 -3.27
CA ILE A 24 9.90 8.43 -2.47
C ILE A 24 10.05 7.34 -1.41
N ASN A 25 9.63 7.63 -0.17
CA ASN A 25 9.60 6.62 0.89
C ASN A 25 8.74 5.42 0.46
N ARG A 26 9.30 4.20 0.59
CA ARG A 26 8.65 2.95 0.16
C ARG A 26 7.24 2.80 0.76
N THR A 27 7.09 3.05 2.06
CA THR A 27 5.81 2.94 2.77
C THR A 27 4.80 3.93 2.21
N MET A 28 5.20 5.19 1.99
CA MET A 28 4.32 6.20 1.39
C MET A 28 3.88 5.81 -0.03
N ALA A 29 4.79 5.26 -0.83
CA ALA A 29 4.46 4.76 -2.17
C ALA A 29 3.47 3.57 -2.11
N GLN A 30 3.64 2.64 -1.16
CA GLN A 30 2.72 1.52 -0.96
C GLN A 30 1.33 1.97 -0.47
N ILE A 31 1.26 2.96 0.43
CA ILE A 31 0.01 3.59 0.87
C ILE A 31 -0.71 4.20 -0.34
N HIS A 32 0.01 4.97 -1.15
CA HIS A 32 -0.56 5.55 -2.38
C HIS A 32 -1.06 4.46 -3.33
N ALA A 33 -0.28 3.41 -3.56
CA ALA A 33 -0.67 2.31 -4.43
C ALA A 33 -1.95 1.61 -3.96
N LEU A 34 -2.08 1.35 -2.66
CA LEU A 34 -3.29 0.77 -2.08
C LEU A 34 -4.49 1.70 -2.28
N LEU A 35 -4.35 2.98 -1.97
CA LEU A 35 -5.43 3.96 -2.14
C LEU A 35 -5.85 4.12 -3.59
N PHE A 36 -4.91 4.07 -4.54
CA PHE A 36 -5.18 4.18 -5.97
C PHE A 36 -6.11 3.08 -6.50
N VAL A 37 -6.00 1.86 -5.95
CA VAL A 37 -6.81 0.70 -6.38
C VAL A 37 -8.00 0.42 -5.47
N SER A 38 -8.21 1.25 -4.44
CA SER A 38 -9.29 1.06 -3.48
C SER A 38 -10.60 1.62 -4.02
N GLU A 39 -11.65 0.79 -4.06
CA GLU A 39 -12.98 1.19 -4.52
C GLU A 39 -13.69 2.16 -3.57
N LYS A 40 -13.29 2.14 -2.30
CA LYS A 40 -13.83 2.99 -1.24
C LYS A 40 -12.71 3.67 -0.48
N PRO A 41 -12.96 4.84 0.14
CA PRO A 41 -12.04 5.43 1.09
C PRO A 41 -11.68 4.44 2.20
N LEU A 42 -10.42 4.47 2.64
CA LEU A 42 -9.91 3.64 3.72
C LEU A 42 -9.48 4.52 4.90
N HIS A 43 -9.82 4.08 6.10
CA HIS A 43 -9.23 4.63 7.32
C HIS A 43 -7.77 4.21 7.45
N ALA A 44 -6.98 5.01 8.17
CA ALA A 44 -5.56 4.74 8.33
C ALA A 44 -5.29 3.41 9.07
N GLU A 45 -6.21 2.97 9.96
CA GLU A 45 -6.13 1.68 10.64
C GLU A 45 -6.23 0.53 9.63
N GLU A 46 -7.16 0.64 8.67
CA GLU A 46 -7.33 -0.35 7.60
C GLU A 46 -6.10 -0.39 6.69
N ILE A 47 -5.51 0.77 6.38
CA ILE A 47 -4.27 0.86 5.58
C ILE A 47 -3.12 0.13 6.29
N CYS A 48 -2.93 0.38 7.59
CA CYS A 48 -1.89 -0.26 8.38
C CYS A 48 -2.10 -1.77 8.48
N GLU A 49 -3.32 -2.24 8.71
CA GLU A 49 -3.63 -3.67 8.75
C GLU A 49 -3.35 -4.35 7.41
N VAL A 50 -3.83 -3.78 6.31
CA VAL A 50 -3.69 -4.34 4.95
C VAL A 50 -2.23 -4.39 4.51
N LEU A 51 -1.42 -3.38 4.86
CA LEU A 51 -0.01 -3.31 4.47
C LEU A 51 0.96 -3.91 5.50
N GLY A 52 0.46 -4.41 6.64
CA GLY A 52 1.31 -4.93 7.71
C GLY A 52 2.24 -3.88 8.32
N LEU A 53 1.80 -2.63 8.40
CA LEU A 53 2.58 -1.50 8.92
C LEU A 53 2.27 -1.24 10.39
N ALA A 54 3.27 -0.81 11.15
CA ALA A 54 3.06 -0.31 12.50
C ALA A 54 2.31 1.03 12.47
N ARG A 55 1.42 1.25 13.43
CA ARG A 55 0.79 2.56 13.66
C ARG A 55 1.72 3.41 14.52
N SER A 56 2.16 4.54 13.99
CA SER A 56 2.91 5.59 14.71
C SER A 56 2.00 6.71 15.17
#